data_AF-A0A2L0EZ41-F1
#
_entry.id   AF-A0A2L0EZ41-F1
#
_cell.length_a   1.000
_cell.length_b   1.000
_cell.length_c   1.000
_cell.angle_alpha   90.00
_cell.angle_beta   90.00
_cell.angle_gamma   90.00
#
_symmetry.space_group_name_H-M   'P 1'
#
loop_
_entity.id
_entity.type
_entity.pdbx_description
1 polymer ?
#
loop_
_entity_poly.entity_id
_entity_poly.type
_entity_poly.pdbx_seq_one_letter_code
_entity_poly.pdbx_strand_id
1 'polypeptide(L)'
;MRSESATWVWATACLLTCGCTALAGLDKPYHLATGSGGGNLGGGGAGGGAPGCDVEASAGCVYDRCGAVPEGAPAGVYTLDADGPGPAGPLQVYCGEPADGGRWALVYNSIGELGGPTLAFWKILYADRLSPKGEPSPDNNHYQPGLYIAGREYRDEIEDIPGTVVEVLRANADGIDPETMQLLTPIRISGGEDTLFNWQFATGWASADFDRDTKGDGNCASAFGGVAQHYGNCFVYSLGADGDEDASVTDDDWGPHLETVVATSYGLSNDGSEYTRVKRISRWTRW
;
A
#
# COMPACT_ATOMS: atom_id res chain seq x y z
N MET A 1 33.59 57.84 35.21
CA MET A 1 34.42 57.37 36.33
C MET A 1 34.20 55.87 36.46
N ARG A 2 35.28 55.08 36.25
CA ARG A 2 35.65 53.77 36.85
C ARG A 2 34.57 52.66 36.90
N SER A 3 34.83 51.37 36.66
CA SER A 3 36.01 50.57 36.36
C SER A 3 35.47 49.15 36.13
N GLU A 4 35.97 48.45 35.11
CA GLU A 4 36.57 47.10 35.20
C GLU A 4 35.72 45.93 35.76
N SER A 5 35.41 44.91 34.94
CA SER A 5 36.22 43.67 34.71
C SER A 5 35.68 42.49 35.57
N ALA A 6 35.86 41.19 35.32
CA ALA A 6 36.68 40.44 34.39
C ALA A 6 36.14 38.98 34.29
N THR A 7 36.35 38.37 33.13
CA THR A 7 36.77 36.97 32.83
C THR A 7 36.52 35.85 33.85
N TRP A 8 35.93 34.74 33.39
CA TRP A 8 36.43 33.38 33.67
C TRP A 8 36.32 32.51 32.40
N VAL A 9 37.49 32.11 31.90
CA VAL A 9 37.72 31.04 30.92
C VAL A 9 38.12 29.80 31.72
N TRP A 10 37.47 28.66 31.52
CA TRP A 10 38.12 27.35 31.68
C TRP A 10 37.63 26.39 30.59
N ALA A 11 38.62 25.84 29.90
CA ALA A 11 38.53 24.71 28.99
C ALA A 11 38.37 23.40 29.78
N THR A 12 37.86 22.34 29.12
CA THR A 12 38.65 21.15 28.71
C THR A 12 37.77 19.89 28.60
N ALA A 13 37.73 19.39 27.36
CA ALA A 13 37.82 18.01 26.86
C ALA A 13 37.14 16.79 27.55
N CYS A 14 36.41 16.07 26.69
CA CYS A 14 36.38 14.62 26.43
C CYS A 14 36.23 13.62 27.59
N LEU A 15 35.17 12.81 27.50
CA LEU A 15 35.29 11.35 27.59
C LEU A 15 34.12 10.67 26.85
N LEU A 16 34.51 9.87 25.87
CA LEU A 16 33.72 8.81 25.23
C LEU A 16 33.30 7.80 26.28
N THR A 17 32.01 7.52 26.39
CA THR A 17 31.52 6.24 26.89
C THR A 17 30.48 5.68 25.94
N CYS A 18 30.88 4.57 25.30
CA CYS A 18 30.02 3.64 24.60
C CYS A 18 28.78 3.31 25.44
N GLY A 19 27.62 3.46 24.83
CA GLY A 19 26.36 2.92 25.32
C GLY A 19 25.57 2.38 24.14
N CYS A 20 25.83 1.12 23.79
CA CYS A 20 25.02 0.37 22.84
C CYS A 20 23.57 0.33 23.34
N THR A 21 22.68 1.05 22.68
CA THR A 21 21.24 0.79 22.83
C THR A 21 20.93 -0.41 21.95
N ALA A 22 20.53 -1.51 22.59
CA ALA A 22 20.12 -2.73 21.92
C ALA A 22 18.88 -2.44 21.06
N LEU A 23 19.03 -2.57 19.74
CA LEU A 23 17.93 -2.83 18.83
C LEU A 23 17.50 -4.28 19.04
N ALA A 24 16.47 -4.48 19.87
CA ALA A 24 15.79 -5.76 19.98
C ALA A 24 14.60 -5.75 19.03
N GLY A 25 14.60 -6.62 18.01
CA GLY A 25 13.39 -6.91 17.24
C GLY A 25 13.53 -7.11 15.73
N LEU A 26 14.58 -7.76 15.24
CA LEU A 26 14.62 -8.31 13.89
C LEU A 26 15.57 -9.51 13.87
N ASP A 27 15.04 -10.69 14.19
CA ASP A 27 15.54 -11.94 13.63
C ASP A 27 14.52 -13.06 13.90
N LYS A 28 13.64 -13.29 12.94
CA LYS A 28 13.10 -14.64 12.74
C LYS A 28 13.62 -15.11 11.39
N PRO A 29 14.61 -16.03 11.36
CA PRO A 29 15.03 -16.64 10.11
C PRO A 29 13.85 -17.43 9.54
N TYR A 30 13.49 -17.08 8.32
CA TYR A 30 12.59 -17.87 7.48
C TYR A 30 13.21 -19.27 7.35
N HIS A 31 12.54 -20.29 7.90
CA HIS A 31 12.96 -21.67 7.77
C HIS A 31 12.71 -22.12 6.32
N LEU A 32 13.77 -22.16 5.52
CA LEU A 32 13.78 -22.97 4.30
C LEU A 32 13.70 -24.44 4.71
N ALA A 33 12.61 -25.10 4.34
CA ALA A 33 12.46 -26.53 4.47
C ALA A 33 13.57 -27.24 3.68
N THR A 34 14.45 -27.94 4.40
CA THR A 34 15.48 -28.81 3.80
C THR A 34 14.81 -30.05 3.22
N GLY A 35 14.56 -30.05 1.91
CA GLY A 35 14.27 -31.23 1.12
C GLY A 35 15.55 -31.84 0.56
N SER A 36 15.88 -33.04 1.02
CA SER A 36 16.93 -33.89 0.47
C SER A 36 16.55 -34.42 -0.93
N GLY A 37 17.53 -34.47 -1.85
CA GLY A 37 17.58 -35.57 -2.83
C GLY A 37 17.93 -35.19 -4.28
N GLY A 38 19.10 -35.64 -4.72
CA GLY A 38 19.29 -36.36 -5.98
C GLY A 38 19.06 -35.60 -7.29
N GLY A 39 20.15 -35.30 -8.01
CA GLY A 39 20.09 -34.68 -9.33
C GLY A 39 19.56 -35.57 -10.44
N ASN A 40 19.20 -34.96 -11.56
CA ASN A 40 19.57 -35.46 -12.89
C ASN A 40 19.42 -34.36 -13.95
N LEU A 41 20.23 -34.46 -14.99
CA LEU A 41 20.31 -33.58 -16.14
C LEU A 41 19.18 -33.85 -17.15
N GLY A 42 18.72 -32.79 -17.82
CA GLY A 42 18.39 -32.81 -19.25
C GLY A 42 16.93 -33.07 -19.64
N GLY A 43 16.43 -32.21 -20.53
CA GLY A 43 15.24 -32.48 -21.35
C GLY A 43 14.35 -31.25 -21.54
N GLY A 44 14.39 -30.67 -22.74
CA GLY A 44 13.40 -29.68 -23.15
C GLY A 44 12.00 -30.27 -23.29
N GLY A 45 10.98 -29.44 -23.10
CA GLY A 45 9.60 -29.83 -23.34
C GLY A 45 8.60 -28.82 -22.77
N ALA A 46 7.74 -28.34 -23.66
CA ALA A 46 6.34 -27.93 -23.50
C ALA A 46 5.86 -27.38 -22.13
N GLY A 47 5.20 -26.21 -22.18
CA GLY A 47 4.43 -25.65 -21.07
C GLY A 47 3.53 -26.69 -20.41
N GLY A 48 3.97 -27.21 -19.28
CA GLY A 48 3.19 -28.05 -18.40
C GLY A 48 2.49 -27.14 -17.42
N GLY A 49 1.22 -26.82 -17.70
CA GLY A 49 0.31 -26.46 -16.62
C GLY A 49 0.38 -27.58 -15.58
N ALA A 50 0.68 -27.22 -14.33
CA ALA A 50 0.76 -28.20 -13.26
C ALA A 50 -0.57 -28.99 -13.24
N PRO A 51 -0.53 -30.33 -13.33
CA PRO A 51 -1.74 -31.12 -13.50
C PRO A 51 -2.68 -30.90 -12.31
N GLY A 52 -3.83 -30.26 -12.57
CA GLY A 52 -4.90 -30.05 -11.60
C GLY A 52 -5.24 -28.59 -11.28
N CYS A 53 -4.36 -27.63 -11.58
CA CYS A 53 -4.59 -26.22 -11.22
C CYS A 53 -5.70 -25.53 -12.00
N ASP A 54 -6.13 -26.11 -13.13
CA ASP A 54 -7.17 -25.54 -14.00
C ASP A 54 -8.59 -25.89 -13.54
N VAL A 55 -8.73 -26.89 -12.66
CA VAL A 55 -10.03 -27.44 -12.23
C VAL A 55 -10.31 -27.11 -10.76
N GLU A 56 -9.29 -27.25 -9.90
CA GLU A 56 -9.38 -26.91 -8.48
C GLU A 56 -8.09 -26.22 -8.03
N ALA A 57 -8.23 -25.17 -7.22
CA ALA A 57 -7.07 -24.57 -6.61
C ALA A 57 -6.48 -25.50 -5.56
N SER A 58 -5.19 -25.80 -5.68
CA SER A 58 -4.48 -26.70 -4.78
C SER A 58 -3.15 -26.10 -4.31
N ALA A 59 -2.59 -26.66 -3.23
CA ALA A 59 -1.28 -26.25 -2.73
C ALA A 59 -0.20 -26.48 -3.79
N GLY A 60 0.56 -25.43 -4.12
CA GLY A 60 1.61 -25.47 -5.13
C GLY A 60 1.18 -25.01 -6.53
N CYS A 61 -0.10 -24.67 -6.74
CA CYS A 61 -0.52 -23.98 -7.95
C CYS A 61 0.05 -22.56 -8.00
N VAL A 62 0.51 -22.17 -9.19
CA VAL A 62 1.00 -20.83 -9.53
C VAL A 62 0.21 -20.35 -10.73
N TYR A 63 -0.42 -19.19 -10.63
CA TYR A 63 -1.26 -18.62 -11.68
C TYR A 63 -0.63 -17.35 -12.24
N ASP A 64 -0.89 -17.02 -13.51
CA ASP A 64 -0.40 -15.77 -14.11
C ASP A 64 -1.14 -14.53 -13.58
N ARG A 65 -2.38 -14.72 -13.11
CA ARG A 65 -3.25 -13.65 -12.60
C ARG A 65 -4.40 -14.22 -11.75
N CYS A 66 -5.06 -13.36 -10.99
CA CYS A 66 -6.24 -13.75 -10.22
C CYS A 66 -7.38 -14.29 -11.10
N GLY A 67 -7.58 -13.74 -12.30
CA GLY A 67 -8.57 -14.24 -13.27
C GLY A 67 -8.32 -15.65 -13.81
N ALA A 68 -7.12 -16.22 -13.61
CA ALA A 68 -6.81 -17.61 -13.97
C ALA A 68 -7.05 -18.60 -12.83
N VAL A 69 -7.33 -18.12 -11.62
CA VAL A 69 -7.76 -18.99 -10.51
C VAL A 69 -9.14 -19.56 -10.84
N PRO A 70 -9.37 -20.89 -10.71
CA PRO A 70 -10.65 -21.52 -11.08
C PRO A 70 -11.85 -20.85 -10.42
N GLU A 71 -12.93 -20.63 -11.19
CA GLU A 71 -14.14 -19.91 -10.74
C GLU A 71 -14.74 -20.48 -9.45
N GLY A 72 -14.67 -21.80 -9.24
CA GLY A 72 -15.17 -22.47 -8.03
C GLY A 72 -14.29 -22.32 -6.78
N ALA A 73 -13.08 -21.77 -6.88
CA ALA A 73 -12.19 -21.60 -5.73
C ALA A 73 -12.66 -20.43 -4.83
N PRO A 74 -12.51 -20.48 -3.50
CA PRO A 74 -12.90 -19.36 -2.65
C PRO A 74 -12.07 -18.09 -2.91
N ALA A 75 -12.53 -16.93 -2.47
CA ALA A 75 -11.63 -15.79 -2.34
C ALA A 75 -10.53 -16.12 -1.31
N GLY A 76 -9.30 -15.70 -1.54
CA GLY A 76 -8.19 -16.07 -0.67
C GLY A 76 -6.82 -15.74 -1.25
N VAL A 77 -5.77 -16.18 -0.56
CA VAL A 77 -4.39 -15.95 -0.96
C VAL A 77 -3.94 -17.05 -1.93
N TYR A 78 -3.41 -16.62 -3.07
CA TYR A 78 -2.87 -17.49 -4.12
C TYR A 78 -1.45 -17.06 -4.48
N THR A 79 -0.67 -18.02 -4.97
CA THR A 79 0.64 -17.74 -5.56
C THR A 79 0.46 -17.30 -7.00
N LEU A 80 0.86 -16.08 -7.32
CA LEU A 80 0.84 -15.54 -8.68
C LEU A 80 2.24 -15.34 -9.22
N ASP A 81 2.44 -15.58 -10.51
CA ASP A 81 3.67 -15.32 -11.24
C ASP A 81 3.33 -14.63 -12.55
N ALA A 82 3.34 -13.29 -12.54
CA ALA A 82 2.77 -12.48 -13.60
C ALA A 82 3.63 -12.43 -14.88
N ASP A 83 4.95 -12.67 -14.77
CA ASP A 83 5.88 -12.75 -15.89
C ASP A 83 6.37 -14.19 -16.18
N GLY A 84 5.95 -15.16 -15.37
CA GLY A 84 6.22 -16.57 -15.57
C GLY A 84 7.71 -16.88 -15.43
N PRO A 85 8.39 -17.44 -16.46
CA PRO A 85 9.83 -17.68 -16.39
C PRO A 85 10.69 -16.39 -16.45
N GLY A 86 10.08 -15.23 -16.25
CA GLY A 86 10.72 -13.92 -16.21
C GLY A 86 11.55 -13.70 -14.94
N PRO A 87 12.13 -12.50 -14.80
CA PRO A 87 12.98 -12.17 -13.67
C PRO A 87 12.22 -11.90 -12.36
N ALA A 88 10.92 -11.60 -12.39
CA ALA A 88 10.16 -11.40 -11.17
C ALA A 88 9.82 -12.75 -10.54
N GLY A 89 9.88 -12.79 -9.21
CA GLY A 89 9.51 -13.99 -8.47
C GLY A 89 8.00 -14.06 -8.22
N PRO A 90 7.47 -15.25 -7.90
CA PRO A 90 6.06 -15.39 -7.53
C PRO A 90 5.69 -14.55 -6.29
N LEU A 91 4.47 -14.03 -6.28
CA LEU A 91 3.88 -13.19 -5.24
C LEU A 91 2.76 -13.94 -4.51
N GLN A 92 2.64 -13.73 -3.20
CA GLN A 92 1.42 -14.09 -2.46
C GLN A 92 0.41 -12.95 -2.61
N VAL A 93 -0.75 -13.25 -3.17
CA VAL A 93 -1.75 -12.24 -3.55
C VAL A 93 -3.13 -12.68 -3.11
N TYR A 94 -3.86 -11.78 -2.45
CA TYR A 94 -5.27 -12.02 -2.19
C TYR A 94 -6.06 -11.82 -3.49
N CYS A 95 -6.67 -12.89 -4.00
CA CYS A 95 -7.62 -12.87 -5.10
C CYS A 95 -9.04 -12.99 -4.55
N GLY A 96 -9.88 -12.01 -4.85
CA GLY A 96 -11.28 -12.01 -4.45
C GLY A 96 -12.18 -11.35 -5.49
N GLU A 97 -13.48 -11.46 -5.28
CA GLU A 97 -14.48 -10.78 -6.10
C GLU A 97 -14.92 -9.49 -5.39
N PRO A 98 -14.45 -8.31 -5.82
CA PRO A 98 -15.09 -7.07 -5.46
C PRO A 98 -16.48 -6.98 -6.11
N ALA A 99 -17.29 -5.99 -5.71
CA ALA A 99 -18.75 -6.03 -5.80
C ALA A 99 -19.40 -6.24 -7.19
N ASP A 100 -18.67 -6.15 -8.30
CA ASP A 100 -19.17 -6.30 -9.68
C ASP A 100 -18.68 -7.56 -10.41
N GLY A 101 -18.01 -8.47 -9.70
CA GLY A 101 -17.63 -9.79 -10.21
C GLY A 101 -16.26 -9.88 -10.87
N GLY A 102 -15.87 -11.12 -11.17
CA GLY A 102 -14.51 -11.46 -11.61
C GLY A 102 -13.51 -11.43 -10.45
N ARG A 103 -12.34 -12.04 -10.63
CA ARG A 103 -11.30 -12.08 -9.61
C ARG A 103 -10.28 -10.98 -9.79
N TRP A 104 -10.09 -10.18 -8.75
CA TRP A 104 -9.15 -9.08 -8.70
C TRP A 104 -8.06 -9.35 -7.66
N ALA A 105 -6.87 -8.82 -7.93
CA ALA A 105 -5.73 -8.86 -7.03
C ALA A 105 -5.75 -7.64 -6.10
N LEU A 106 -5.67 -7.86 -4.78
CA LEU A 106 -5.58 -6.79 -3.79
C LEU A 106 -4.17 -6.17 -3.82
N VAL A 107 -4.07 -4.91 -4.27
CA VAL A 107 -2.80 -4.14 -4.30
C VAL A 107 -2.50 -3.60 -2.92
N TYR A 108 -3.51 -3.01 -2.28
CA TYR A 108 -3.40 -2.59 -0.90
C TYR A 108 -4.74 -2.61 -0.19
N ASN A 109 -4.64 -2.63 1.12
CA ASN A 109 -5.77 -2.48 2.02
C ASN A 109 -5.36 -1.67 3.24
N SER A 110 -6.11 -0.63 3.56
CA SER A 110 -5.98 0.10 4.81
C SER A 110 -7.21 -0.10 5.68
N ILE A 111 -7.01 -0.41 6.96
CA ILE A 111 -8.08 -0.70 7.93
C ILE A 111 -8.10 0.36 9.02
N GLY A 112 -9.30 0.85 9.32
CA GLY A 112 -9.55 1.71 10.45
C GLY A 112 -9.65 0.93 11.76
N GLU A 113 -8.85 1.32 12.75
CA GLU A 113 -8.87 0.74 14.09
C GLU A 113 -8.41 1.80 15.11
N LEU A 114 -9.18 2.01 16.17
CA LEU A 114 -8.81 2.95 17.25
C LEU A 114 -7.52 2.49 17.94
N GLY A 115 -6.50 3.35 17.96
CA GLY A 115 -5.17 3.03 18.47
C GLY A 115 -4.45 1.94 17.66
N GLY A 116 -4.89 1.73 16.42
CA GLY A 116 -4.42 0.66 15.55
C GLY A 116 -3.03 0.91 14.97
N PRO A 117 -2.45 -0.09 14.28
CA PRO A 117 -1.13 0.02 13.69
C PRO A 117 -1.10 0.81 12.37
N THR A 118 -2.24 1.35 11.91
CA THR A 118 -2.42 1.79 10.52
C THR A 118 -1.52 2.95 10.12
N LEU A 119 -1.40 3.99 10.95
CA LEU A 119 -0.46 5.09 10.69
C LEU A 119 0.98 4.59 10.54
N ALA A 120 1.44 3.74 11.47
CA ALA A 120 2.79 3.17 11.42
C ALA A 120 2.98 2.20 10.24
N PHE A 121 1.91 1.52 9.83
CA PHE A 121 1.93 0.64 8.67
C PHE A 121 2.20 1.43 7.38
N TRP A 122 1.60 2.60 7.20
CA TRP A 122 1.74 3.39 5.98
C TRP A 122 2.99 4.28 5.93
N LYS A 123 3.79 4.33 7.00
CA LYS A 123 5.13 4.92 6.99
C LYS A 123 6.12 4.03 6.23
N ILE A 124 6.05 4.06 4.91
CA ILE A 124 6.92 3.32 4.00
C ILE A 124 7.95 4.30 3.42
N LEU A 125 9.24 3.99 3.58
CA LEU A 125 10.31 4.78 2.96
C LEU A 125 10.39 4.52 1.46
N TYR A 126 10.91 5.48 0.72
CA TYR A 126 11.01 5.34 -0.74
C TYR A 126 11.86 4.15 -1.18
N ALA A 127 12.91 3.83 -0.42
CA ALA A 127 13.74 2.65 -0.66
C ALA A 127 12.94 1.33 -0.58
N ASP A 128 11.84 1.32 0.18
CA ASP A 128 10.98 0.16 0.43
C ASP A 128 9.68 0.18 -0.39
N ARG A 129 9.51 1.13 -1.33
CA ARG A 129 8.26 1.34 -2.08
C ARG A 129 7.77 0.12 -2.88
N LEU A 130 8.68 -0.79 -3.24
CA LEU A 130 8.39 -2.04 -3.95
C LEU A 130 8.49 -3.28 -3.03
N SER A 131 8.67 -3.08 -1.72
CA SER A 131 8.70 -4.14 -0.73
C SER A 131 7.29 -4.44 -0.22
N PRO A 132 6.83 -5.71 -0.27
CA PRO A 132 5.53 -6.08 0.31
C PRO A 132 5.50 -5.85 1.82
N LYS A 133 4.35 -5.47 2.36
CA LYS A 133 4.12 -5.27 3.80
C LYS A 133 2.74 -5.81 4.20
N GLY A 134 2.68 -6.50 5.34
CA GLY A 134 1.45 -7.08 5.85
C GLY A 134 0.98 -8.33 5.08
N GLU A 135 0.21 -9.18 5.76
CA GLU A 135 -0.36 -10.38 5.16
C GLU A 135 -1.47 -10.02 4.16
N PRO A 136 -1.52 -10.65 2.96
CA PRO A 136 -2.58 -10.39 1.99
C PRO A 136 -3.96 -10.76 2.54
N SER A 137 -4.76 -9.75 2.88
CA SER A 137 -6.11 -9.92 3.42
C SER A 137 -6.92 -8.64 3.31
N PRO A 138 -8.24 -8.71 3.05
CA PRO A 138 -9.15 -7.56 3.17
C PRO A 138 -9.40 -7.15 4.63
N ASP A 139 -8.96 -7.94 5.62
CA ASP A 139 -9.21 -7.69 7.04
C ASP A 139 -8.02 -7.05 7.77
N ASN A 140 -6.88 -6.88 7.10
CA ASN A 140 -5.66 -6.32 7.68
C ASN A 140 -5.08 -5.21 6.79
N ASN A 141 -4.23 -4.37 7.38
CA ASN A 141 -3.36 -3.50 6.60
C ASN A 141 -2.44 -4.34 5.71
N HIS A 142 -2.42 -4.04 4.41
CA HIS A 142 -1.70 -4.80 3.40
C HIS A 142 -1.19 -3.89 2.28
N TYR A 143 0.00 -4.19 1.76
CA TYR A 143 0.62 -3.54 0.62
C TYR A 143 1.40 -4.57 -0.20
N GLN A 144 1.00 -4.76 -1.46
CA GLN A 144 1.63 -5.63 -2.44
C GLN A 144 1.99 -4.83 -3.71
N PRO A 145 3.07 -4.02 -3.66
CA PRO A 145 3.40 -3.08 -4.73
C PRO A 145 3.83 -3.72 -6.04
N GLY A 146 4.30 -4.97 -6.01
CA GLY A 146 4.65 -5.71 -7.24
C GLY A 146 3.46 -5.80 -8.23
N LEU A 147 2.23 -5.73 -7.72
CA LEU A 147 1.03 -5.73 -8.56
C LEU A 147 0.86 -4.46 -9.40
N TYR A 148 1.51 -3.34 -9.06
CA TYR A 148 1.49 -2.16 -9.92
C TYR A 148 2.24 -2.39 -11.25
N ILE A 149 3.20 -3.32 -11.29
CA ILE A 149 3.97 -3.63 -12.51
C ILE A 149 3.08 -4.38 -13.52
N ALA A 150 2.32 -5.36 -13.05
CA ALA A 150 1.45 -6.19 -13.88
C ALA A 150 0.07 -5.57 -14.12
N GLY A 151 -0.45 -4.78 -13.18
CA GLY A 151 -1.80 -4.22 -13.22
C GLY A 151 -2.07 -3.37 -14.47
N ARG A 152 -3.28 -3.52 -15.02
CA ARG A 152 -3.73 -2.77 -16.22
C ARG A 152 -5.04 -2.05 -16.00
N GLU A 153 -5.91 -2.64 -15.20
CA GLU A 153 -7.14 -2.02 -14.73
C GLU A 153 -7.10 -1.99 -13.21
N TYR A 154 -7.55 -0.88 -12.64
CA TYR A 154 -7.53 -0.59 -11.22
C TYR A 154 -8.89 -0.12 -10.78
N ARG A 155 -9.18 -0.40 -9.51
CA ARG A 155 -10.32 0.18 -8.83
C ARG A 155 -9.98 0.46 -7.38
N ASP A 156 -10.59 1.50 -6.85
CA ASP A 156 -10.53 1.81 -5.43
C ASP A 156 -11.92 1.63 -4.82
N GLU A 157 -11.97 0.94 -3.69
CA GLU A 157 -13.17 0.72 -2.89
C GLU A 157 -13.00 1.35 -1.52
N ILE A 158 -14.09 1.95 -1.02
CA ILE A 158 -14.14 2.50 0.32
C ILE A 158 -15.33 1.88 1.06
N GLU A 159 -15.08 1.47 2.30
CA GLU A 159 -16.07 0.99 3.25
C GLU A 159 -16.26 2.03 4.34
N ASP A 160 -17.48 2.52 4.53
CA ASP A 160 -17.79 3.42 5.65
C ASP A 160 -17.94 2.67 6.99
N ILE A 161 -18.13 3.41 8.10
CA ILE A 161 -18.24 2.83 9.44
C ILE A 161 -19.43 1.86 9.56
N PRO A 162 -20.63 2.16 9.03
CA PRO A 162 -21.74 1.21 8.96
C PRO A 162 -21.48 -0.06 8.13
N GLY A 163 -20.51 -0.05 7.21
CA GLY A 163 -20.14 -1.18 6.37
C GLY A 163 -20.66 -1.10 4.92
N THR A 164 -21.10 0.07 4.47
CA THR A 164 -21.42 0.33 3.07
C THR A 164 -20.13 0.37 2.27
N VAL A 165 -20.01 -0.50 1.26
CA VAL A 165 -18.86 -0.52 0.35
C VAL A 165 -19.26 0.11 -0.98
N VAL A 166 -18.46 1.05 -1.48
CA VAL A 166 -18.65 1.68 -2.79
C VAL A 166 -17.36 1.67 -3.60
N GLU A 167 -17.47 1.45 -4.91
CA GLU A 167 -16.39 1.74 -5.84
C GLU A 167 -16.32 3.25 -6.05
N VAL A 168 -15.23 3.87 -5.60
CA VAL A 168 -15.02 5.31 -5.76
C VAL A 168 -14.20 5.63 -6.99
N LEU A 169 -13.51 4.66 -7.58
CA LEU A 169 -12.70 4.85 -8.79
C LEU A 169 -12.60 3.56 -9.59
N ARG A 170 -12.65 3.69 -10.92
CA ARG A 170 -12.12 2.72 -11.88
C ARG A 170 -11.26 3.42 -12.93
N ALA A 171 -10.09 2.87 -13.20
CA ALA A 171 -9.13 3.45 -14.14
C ALA A 171 -8.26 2.37 -14.79
N ASN A 172 -7.73 2.68 -15.97
CA ASN A 172 -6.67 1.90 -16.61
C ASN A 172 -5.32 2.58 -16.46
N ALA A 173 -4.24 1.82 -16.55
CA ALA A 173 -2.88 2.30 -16.76
C ALA A 173 -2.05 1.25 -17.51
N ASP A 174 -0.99 1.67 -18.19
CA ASP A 174 -0.05 0.78 -18.90
C ASP A 174 0.97 0.11 -17.95
N GLY A 175 0.69 0.13 -16.65
CA GLY A 175 1.60 -0.26 -15.57
C GLY A 175 2.11 0.95 -14.79
N ILE A 176 3.22 0.76 -14.07
CA ILE A 176 3.88 1.80 -13.28
C ILE A 176 5.35 1.91 -13.66
N ASP A 177 5.89 3.12 -13.59
CA ASP A 177 7.35 3.30 -13.59
C ASP A 177 7.90 2.93 -12.20
N PRO A 178 8.71 1.87 -12.05
CA PRO A 178 9.24 1.46 -10.75
C PRO A 178 10.26 2.46 -10.15
N GLU A 179 10.85 3.33 -10.96
CA GLU A 179 11.80 4.35 -10.53
C GLU A 179 11.16 5.65 -10.07
N THR A 180 9.90 5.89 -10.42
CA THR A 180 9.18 7.11 -10.01
C THR A 180 7.89 6.81 -9.27
N MET A 181 7.43 5.56 -9.34
CA MET A 181 6.13 5.10 -8.88
C MET A 181 4.98 5.95 -9.45
N GLN A 182 5.12 6.40 -10.70
CA GLN A 182 4.07 7.06 -11.44
C GLN A 182 3.36 6.03 -12.34
N LEU A 183 2.03 6.02 -12.30
CA LEU A 183 1.24 5.21 -13.23
C LEU A 183 1.43 5.71 -14.67
N LEU A 184 1.64 4.78 -15.59
CA LEU A 184 1.88 5.06 -17.00
C LEU A 184 0.55 5.20 -17.73
N THR A 185 0.36 6.29 -18.46
CA THR A 185 -0.85 6.55 -19.27
C THR A 185 -2.16 6.31 -18.50
N PRO A 186 -2.37 6.86 -17.29
CA PRO A 186 -3.58 6.61 -16.53
C PRO A 186 -4.81 7.17 -17.26
N ILE A 187 -5.86 6.35 -17.38
CA ILE A 187 -7.13 6.71 -18.03
C ILE A 187 -8.28 6.41 -17.08
N ARG A 188 -9.05 7.42 -16.70
CA ARG A 188 -10.27 7.24 -15.91
C ARG A 188 -11.35 6.52 -16.72
N ILE A 189 -12.01 5.54 -16.10
CA ILE A 189 -13.15 4.80 -16.68
C ILE A 189 -14.47 5.23 -16.01
N SER A 190 -14.55 5.18 -14.69
CA SER A 190 -15.73 5.56 -13.90
C SER A 190 -15.36 5.95 -12.48
N GLY A 191 -16.33 6.54 -11.75
CA GLY A 191 -16.06 7.15 -10.46
C GLY A 191 -14.97 8.22 -10.59
N GLY A 192 -14.27 8.47 -9.50
CA GLY A 192 -13.07 9.27 -9.45
C GLY A 192 -13.30 10.62 -10.09
N GLU A 193 -14.22 11.43 -9.54
CA GLU A 193 -14.36 12.84 -9.88
C GLU A 193 -12.98 13.49 -10.01
N ASP A 194 -12.86 14.57 -10.79
CA ASP A 194 -11.55 15.05 -11.26
C ASP A 194 -10.50 15.20 -10.15
N THR A 195 -10.91 15.46 -8.90
CA THR A 195 -10.05 15.41 -7.71
C THR A 195 -9.50 14.02 -7.41
N LEU A 196 -10.31 13.00 -7.18
CA LEU A 196 -9.83 11.67 -6.78
C LEU A 196 -8.98 11.03 -7.88
N PHE A 197 -9.41 11.06 -9.14
CA PHE A 197 -8.59 10.50 -10.22
C PHE A 197 -7.27 11.26 -10.37
N ASN A 198 -7.30 12.59 -10.49
CA ASN A 198 -6.06 13.34 -10.74
C ASN A 198 -5.17 13.42 -9.51
N TRP A 199 -5.70 13.44 -8.28
CA TRP A 199 -4.91 13.69 -7.08
C TRP A 199 -4.55 12.43 -6.30
N GLN A 200 -5.18 11.30 -6.57
CA GLN A 200 -5.02 10.09 -5.75
C GLN A 200 -4.68 8.83 -6.57
N PHE A 201 -4.89 8.89 -7.88
CA PHE A 201 -4.54 7.80 -8.79
C PHE A 201 -3.50 8.21 -9.82
N ALA A 202 -3.77 9.22 -10.65
CA ALA A 202 -2.95 9.54 -11.82
C ALA A 202 -1.62 10.24 -11.49
N THR A 203 -1.45 10.72 -10.27
CA THR A 203 -0.24 11.42 -9.80
C THR A 203 0.80 10.48 -9.23
N GLY A 204 1.91 11.04 -8.72
CA GLY A 204 3.02 10.26 -8.22
C GLY A 204 2.81 9.71 -6.82
N TRP A 205 3.43 8.58 -6.54
CA TRP A 205 3.61 8.07 -5.19
C TRP A 205 4.63 8.91 -4.44
N ALA A 206 4.29 9.36 -3.23
CA ALA A 206 5.20 10.07 -2.34
C ALA A 206 5.31 9.36 -0.99
N SER A 207 6.46 9.53 -0.35
CA SER A 207 6.77 9.15 1.02
C SER A 207 7.47 10.31 1.72
N ALA A 208 7.66 10.26 3.04
CA ALA A 208 8.28 11.35 3.78
C ALA A 208 9.70 11.74 3.27
N ASP A 209 10.39 10.82 2.59
CA ASP A 209 11.74 10.96 2.04
C ASP A 209 11.77 11.10 0.50
N PHE A 210 10.62 11.11 -0.17
CA PHE A 210 10.51 11.27 -1.62
C PHE A 210 9.22 11.95 -2.02
N ASP A 211 9.35 13.07 -2.72
CA ASP A 211 8.23 13.91 -3.12
C ASP A 211 7.96 13.82 -4.62
N ARG A 212 6.79 13.31 -4.98
CA ARG A 212 6.24 13.30 -6.34
C ARG A 212 4.80 13.78 -6.39
N ASP A 213 4.37 14.49 -5.34
CA ASP A 213 3.09 15.17 -5.44
C ASP A 213 3.20 16.39 -6.37
N THR A 214 2.06 16.96 -6.72
CA THR A 214 1.95 18.07 -7.68
C THR A 214 1.53 19.37 -7.01
N LYS A 215 1.44 19.42 -5.67
CA LYS A 215 0.96 20.59 -4.94
C LYS A 215 1.96 21.74 -5.03
N GLY A 216 3.25 21.41 -5.06
CA GLY A 216 4.34 22.35 -5.35
C GLY A 216 4.76 23.23 -4.17
N ASP A 217 4.14 23.08 -3.00
CA ASP A 217 4.47 23.82 -1.77
C ASP A 217 5.09 22.95 -0.66
N GLY A 218 5.35 21.67 -0.93
CA GLY A 218 5.98 20.74 -0.01
C GLY A 218 5.51 19.31 -0.27
N ASN A 219 6.03 18.38 0.53
CA ASN A 219 5.73 16.97 0.43
C ASN A 219 4.50 16.62 1.29
N CYS A 220 3.41 16.23 0.63
CA CYS A 220 2.17 15.80 1.28
C CYS A 220 2.43 14.66 2.27
N ALA A 221 3.21 13.65 1.91
CA ALA A 221 3.51 12.56 2.83
C ALA A 221 4.20 13.07 4.12
N SER A 222 5.12 14.03 4.01
CA SER A 222 5.77 14.64 5.18
C SER A 222 4.81 15.49 6.02
N ALA A 223 3.89 16.21 5.39
CA ALA A 223 2.90 17.03 6.08
C ALA A 223 1.88 16.17 6.85
N PHE A 224 1.54 15.01 6.30
CA PHE A 224 0.48 14.15 6.84
C PHE A 224 1.03 12.86 7.41
N GLY A 225 1.74 13.01 8.53
CA GLY A 225 2.12 11.89 9.37
C GLY A 225 3.11 10.90 8.75
N GLY A 226 3.76 11.22 7.63
CA GLY A 226 4.69 10.33 6.94
C GLY A 226 4.03 9.22 6.12
N VAL A 227 2.74 9.34 5.83
CA VAL A 227 1.96 8.30 5.13
C VAL A 227 2.32 8.27 3.66
N ALA A 228 2.80 7.12 3.20
CA ALA A 228 3.17 6.92 1.82
C ALA A 228 2.01 6.42 0.97
N GLN A 229 1.71 7.12 -0.12
CA GLN A 229 0.63 6.82 -1.07
C GLN A 229 0.79 7.68 -2.33
N HIS A 230 -0.12 7.53 -3.28
CA HIS A 230 -0.20 8.45 -4.42
C HIS A 230 -0.82 9.77 -3.97
N TYR A 231 -0.14 10.88 -4.26
CA TYR A 231 -0.57 12.23 -3.93
C TYR A 231 -0.45 13.13 -5.15
N GLY A 232 -1.42 14.02 -5.34
CA GLY A 232 -1.40 15.08 -6.33
C GLY A 232 -1.51 16.43 -5.67
N ASN A 233 -2.63 16.68 -4.99
CA ASN A 233 -2.84 17.87 -4.17
C ASN A 233 -3.20 17.48 -2.73
N CYS A 234 -2.31 16.69 -2.13
CA CYS A 234 -2.49 16.09 -0.81
C CYS A 234 -3.81 15.32 -0.65
N PHE A 235 -4.67 15.73 0.27
CA PHE A 235 -5.76 14.90 0.78
C PHE A 235 -7.00 14.90 -0.13
N VAL A 236 -7.27 13.75 -0.77
CA VAL A 236 -8.64 13.35 -1.12
C VAL A 236 -9.07 12.20 -0.21
N TYR A 237 -8.21 11.18 -0.11
CA TYR A 237 -8.24 10.23 1.00
C TYR A 237 -6.84 9.99 1.52
N SER A 238 -6.75 9.48 2.73
CA SER A 238 -5.51 9.09 3.37
C SER A 238 -5.59 7.65 3.81
N LEU A 239 -4.51 6.90 3.59
CA LEU A 239 -4.43 5.52 4.00
C LEU A 239 -4.12 5.37 5.50
N GLY A 240 -3.57 6.37 6.18
CA GLY A 240 -3.18 6.15 7.58
C GLY A 240 -3.03 7.38 8.46
N ALA A 241 -3.18 8.58 7.92
CA ALA A 241 -3.12 9.83 8.66
C ALA A 241 -4.51 10.44 8.76
N ASP A 242 -4.72 11.13 9.86
CA ASP A 242 -5.77 12.12 10.02
C ASP A 242 -5.57 13.24 8.99
N GLY A 243 -6.66 13.67 8.37
CA GLY A 243 -6.65 14.83 7.48
C GLY A 243 -6.77 16.16 8.22
N ASP A 244 -6.90 16.10 9.55
CA ASP A 244 -7.19 17.26 10.36
C ASP A 244 -5.88 18.01 10.63
N GLU A 245 -5.71 19.16 9.96
CA GLU A 245 -4.65 20.12 10.28
C GLU A 245 -4.83 20.73 11.70
N ASP A 246 -5.96 20.47 12.36
CA ASP A 246 -6.31 20.97 13.68
C ASP A 246 -6.02 19.94 14.79
N ALA A 247 -4.97 20.20 15.57
CA ALA A 247 -4.57 19.41 16.74
C ALA A 247 -5.64 19.28 17.85
N SER A 248 -6.80 19.95 17.74
CA SER A 248 -7.94 19.79 18.64
C SER A 248 -8.86 18.61 18.28
N VAL A 249 -8.71 18.03 17.09
CA VAL A 249 -9.41 16.82 16.66
C VAL A 249 -8.39 15.67 16.60
N THR A 250 -8.23 14.94 17.70
CA THR A 250 -7.44 13.70 17.68
C THR A 250 -8.34 12.58 17.20
N ASP A 251 -7.98 11.91 16.10
CA ASP A 251 -8.76 10.80 15.53
C ASP A 251 -8.56 9.46 16.29
N ASP A 252 -7.72 9.47 17.33
CA ASP A 252 -7.25 8.34 18.12
C ASP A 252 -6.45 7.31 17.30
N ASP A 253 -5.60 7.78 16.37
CA ASP A 253 -4.80 6.93 15.48
C ASP A 253 -5.66 5.97 14.64
N TRP A 254 -6.85 6.42 14.20
CA TRP A 254 -7.82 5.57 13.49
C TRP A 254 -7.24 5.02 12.19
N GLY A 255 -6.55 5.87 11.42
CA GLY A 255 -5.92 5.50 10.16
C GLY A 255 -6.60 6.11 8.93
N PRO A 256 -7.43 5.37 8.18
CA PRO A 256 -7.91 5.82 6.89
C PRO A 256 -9.06 6.82 6.98
N HIS A 257 -8.96 7.88 6.17
CA HIS A 257 -9.91 8.98 6.11
C HIS A 257 -10.24 9.33 4.66
N LEU A 258 -11.44 9.86 4.44
CA LEU A 258 -11.91 10.34 3.15
C LEU A 258 -12.47 11.75 3.32
N GLU A 259 -12.21 12.66 2.38
CA GLU A 259 -12.83 13.98 2.36
C GLU A 259 -14.37 13.86 2.42
N THR A 260 -15.00 14.53 3.39
CA THR A 260 -16.42 14.35 3.70
C THR A 260 -17.34 14.71 2.53
N VAL A 261 -16.96 15.68 1.70
CA VAL A 261 -17.73 16.02 0.49
C VAL A 261 -17.69 14.87 -0.53
N VAL A 262 -16.55 14.19 -0.67
CA VAL A 262 -16.41 13.00 -1.53
C VAL A 262 -17.21 11.85 -0.94
N ALA A 263 -17.08 11.56 0.36
CA ALA A 263 -17.88 10.53 1.03
C ALA A 263 -19.38 10.70 0.77
N THR A 264 -19.88 11.94 0.93
CA THR A 264 -21.28 12.29 0.73
C THR A 264 -21.72 12.13 -0.73
N SER A 265 -20.86 12.49 -1.70
CA SER A 265 -21.15 12.33 -3.13
C SER A 265 -21.38 10.87 -3.54
N TYR A 266 -20.72 9.93 -2.86
CA TYR A 266 -20.87 8.49 -3.05
C TYR A 266 -21.92 7.85 -2.15
N GLY A 267 -22.62 8.64 -1.32
CA GLY A 267 -23.64 8.15 -0.41
C GLY A 267 -23.10 7.35 0.79
N LEU A 268 -21.83 7.53 1.12
CA LEU A 268 -21.22 6.96 2.33
C LEU A 268 -21.62 7.78 3.57
N SER A 269 -21.62 7.13 4.74
CA SER A 269 -21.79 7.84 6.00
C SER A 269 -20.62 8.81 6.26
N ASN A 270 -20.90 9.94 6.90
CA ASN A 270 -19.87 10.83 7.44
C ASN A 270 -20.09 11.08 8.93
N ASP A 271 -19.02 11.41 9.65
CA ASP A 271 -19.02 11.75 11.08
C ASP A 271 -19.09 13.26 11.36
N GLY A 272 -19.09 14.08 10.30
CA GLY A 272 -19.21 15.53 10.36
C GLY A 272 -17.88 16.29 10.43
N SER A 273 -16.72 15.61 10.42
CA SER A 273 -15.42 16.26 10.24
C SER A 273 -15.20 16.69 8.79
N GLU A 274 -14.10 17.41 8.53
CA GLU A 274 -13.68 17.73 7.16
C GLU A 274 -13.25 16.46 6.40
N TYR A 275 -12.57 15.54 7.10
CA TYR A 275 -12.17 14.23 6.60
C TYR A 275 -12.77 13.14 7.48
N THR A 276 -13.85 12.51 7.00
CA THR A 276 -14.55 11.49 7.78
C THR A 276 -13.74 10.22 7.90
N ARG A 277 -13.84 9.58 9.05
CA ARG A 277 -13.31 8.22 9.26
C ARG A 277 -14.01 7.25 8.33
N VAL A 278 -13.23 6.37 7.71
CA VAL A 278 -13.75 5.23 6.94
C VAL A 278 -13.20 3.94 7.52
N LYS A 279 -13.94 2.86 7.39
CA LYS A 279 -13.54 1.56 7.94
C LYS A 279 -12.43 0.92 7.12
N ARG A 280 -12.47 1.10 5.79
CA ARG A 280 -11.48 0.50 4.90
C ARG A 280 -11.32 1.30 3.60
N ILE A 281 -10.09 1.35 3.11
CA ILE A 281 -9.77 1.79 1.74
C ILE A 281 -8.94 0.69 1.09
N SER A 282 -9.41 0.16 -0.04
CA SER A 282 -8.73 -0.90 -0.78
C SER A 282 -8.47 -0.47 -2.21
N ARG A 283 -7.33 -0.86 -2.77
CA ARG A 283 -7.08 -0.82 -4.21
C ARG A 283 -6.92 -2.22 -4.74
N TRP A 284 -7.60 -2.47 -5.85
CA TRP A 284 -7.55 -3.73 -6.57
C TRP A 284 -7.03 -3.53 -7.98
N THR A 285 -6.45 -4.58 -8.56
CA THR A 285 -6.05 -4.58 -9.97
C THR A 285 -6.31 -5.91 -10.67
N ARG A 286 -6.37 -5.87 -12.00
CA ARG A 286 -6.36 -7.04 -12.89
C ARG A 286 -5.60 -6.74 -14.18
N TRP A 287 -5.27 -7.81 -14.92
CA TRP A 287 -4.55 -7.79 -16.20
C TRP A 287 -4.87 -9.01 -17.08
#